data_AF-A0A821ZLC4-F1
#
_entry.id   AF-A0A821ZLC4-F1
#
_cell.length_a   1.000
_cell.length_b   1.000
_cell.length_c   1.000
_cell.angle_alpha   90.00
_cell.angle_beta   90.00
_cell.angle_gamma   90.00
#
_symmetry.space_group_name_H-M   'P 1'
#
loop_
_entity.id
_entity.type
_entity.pdbx_description
1 polymer ?
#
loop_
_entity_poly.entity_id
_entity_poly.type
_entity_poly.pdbx_seq_one_letter_code
_entity_poly.pdbx_strand_id
1 'polypeptide(L)'
;MVDIFVYFIFIFITTIDGFLFDANKGLILLPSVAFRDRSKNPSINWIFSNRGWYYQEDILKAEEMETTLQIVIGQNINMNRIKLLSAEGREHETVCIDNFDKYICTNTDDEGRIKFTIRISDNEINQFIQSDGNGAKIVYQMSVLNNDIHATGEVYLCDDNGITFLSDIDDTIKFTGVSSSTEILRNTFSRDFKPIS
;
A
#
# COMPACT_ATOMS: atom_id res chain seq x y z
N MET A 1 7.22 10.25 -44.88
CA MET A 1 6.07 10.53 -44.00
C MET A 1 6.15 9.46 -42.92
N VAL A 2 6.67 9.82 -41.75
CA VAL A 2 6.97 8.88 -40.67
C VAL A 2 5.85 9.01 -39.66
N ASP A 3 5.02 7.96 -39.56
CA ASP A 3 3.97 7.87 -38.56
C ASP A 3 4.61 7.61 -37.20
N ILE A 4 4.65 8.66 -36.37
CA ILE A 4 5.03 8.58 -34.96
C ILE A 4 3.79 8.10 -34.21
N PHE A 5 3.77 6.81 -33.86
CA PHE A 5 2.81 6.27 -32.91
C PHE A 5 3.16 6.79 -31.51
N VAL A 6 2.45 7.84 -31.07
CA VAL A 6 2.46 8.29 -29.69
C VAL A 6 1.59 7.33 -28.88
N TYR A 7 2.23 6.43 -28.13
CA TYR A 7 1.54 5.65 -27.12
C TYR A 7 1.11 6.58 -25.97
N PHE A 8 -0.19 6.87 -25.90
CA PHE A 8 -0.80 7.43 -24.71
C PHE A 8 -0.85 6.33 -23.64
N ILE A 9 0.07 6.39 -22.68
CA ILE A 9 -0.06 5.63 -21.43
C ILE A 9 -1.19 6.30 -20.65
N PHE A 10 -2.37 5.67 -20.64
CA PHE A 10 -3.43 6.03 -19.72
C PHE A 10 -2.96 5.75 -18.29
N ILE A 11 -2.79 6.82 -17.51
CA ILE A 11 -2.47 6.75 -16.08
C ILE A 11 -3.73 6.25 -15.37
N PHE A 12 -3.83 4.94 -15.19
CA PHE A 12 -4.76 4.37 -14.23
C PHE A 12 -4.09 4.43 -12.86
N ILE A 13 -4.51 5.38 -12.03
CA ILE A 13 -4.38 5.24 -10.57
C ILE A 13 -5.22 4.01 -10.24
N THR A 14 -4.57 2.84 -10.14
CA THR A 14 -5.24 1.60 -9.77
C THR A 14 -5.21 1.53 -8.26
N THR A 15 -6.34 1.80 -7.64
CA THR A 15 -6.61 1.30 -6.29
C THR A 15 -6.71 -0.21 -6.40
N ILE A 16 -5.66 -0.94 -5.96
CA ILE A 16 -5.73 -2.39 -5.80
C ILE A 16 -5.88 -2.62 -4.30
N ASP A 17 -7.05 -3.07 -3.87
CA ASP A 17 -7.31 -3.55 -2.50
C ASP A 17 -6.95 -2.56 -1.37
N GLY A 18 -7.25 -1.27 -1.56
CA GLY A 18 -7.02 -0.23 -0.56
C GLY A 18 -5.56 0.27 -0.45
N PHE A 19 -4.64 -0.34 -1.19
CA PHE A 19 -3.30 0.18 -1.40
C PHE A 19 -3.31 1.12 -2.60
N LEU A 20 -2.79 2.31 -2.39
CA LEU A 20 -2.68 3.32 -3.43
C LEU A 20 -1.27 3.27 -4.00
N PHE A 21 -1.18 2.73 -5.21
CA PHE A 21 0.05 2.54 -5.95
C PHE A 21 0.21 3.63 -7.01
N ASP A 22 1.32 4.36 -6.98
CA ASP A 22 1.92 4.87 -8.21
C ASP A 22 3.14 4.01 -8.52
N ALA A 23 2.91 2.90 -9.22
CA ALA A 23 3.95 1.93 -9.57
C ALA A 23 5.09 2.54 -10.39
N ASN A 24 4.83 3.65 -11.09
CA ASN A 24 5.87 4.32 -11.88
C ASN A 24 6.75 5.24 -11.05
N LYS A 25 6.31 5.61 -9.84
CA LYS A 25 6.94 6.63 -9.01
C LYS A 25 7.44 6.10 -7.65
N GLY A 26 7.23 4.81 -7.37
CA GLY A 26 7.85 4.13 -6.23
C GLY A 26 7.29 4.55 -4.87
N LEU A 27 6.07 5.08 -4.79
CA LEU A 27 5.44 5.44 -3.53
C LEU A 27 4.21 4.57 -3.28
N ILE A 28 4.22 3.86 -2.15
CA ILE A 28 3.08 3.09 -1.64
C ILE A 28 2.59 3.72 -0.35
N LEU A 29 1.28 3.94 -0.28
CA LEU A 29 0.59 4.29 0.95
C LEU A 29 -0.25 3.10 1.41
N LEU A 30 -0.12 2.73 2.69
CA LEU A 30 -0.93 1.66 3.26
C LEU A 30 -2.27 2.23 3.71
N PRO A 31 -3.39 1.51 3.49
CA PRO A 31 -4.69 1.92 4.00
C PRO A 31 -4.58 2.14 5.51
N SER A 32 -5.18 3.23 5.96
CA SER A 32 -4.99 3.71 7.31
C SER A 32 -6.30 3.89 8.04
N VAL A 33 -6.18 3.99 9.35
CA VAL A 33 -7.30 4.15 10.26
C VAL A 33 -7.03 5.32 11.19
N ALA A 34 -8.08 6.08 11.47
CA ALA A 34 -8.07 7.10 12.51
C ALA A 34 -8.97 6.65 13.65
N PHE A 35 -8.46 6.74 14.88
CA PHE A 35 -9.20 6.39 16.08
C PHE A 35 -9.46 7.62 16.93
N ARG A 36 -10.49 7.55 17.79
CA ARG A 36 -10.74 8.60 18.77
C ARG A 36 -9.56 8.76 19.74
N ASP A 37 -9.06 9.99 19.89
CA ASP A 37 -8.06 10.33 20.93
C ASP A 37 -8.79 10.50 22.27
N ARG A 38 -8.60 9.57 23.20
CA ARG A 38 -9.18 9.65 24.56
C ARG A 38 -8.27 10.36 25.55
N SER A 39 -7.15 10.93 25.10
CA SER A 39 -6.32 11.77 25.96
C SER A 39 -7.11 13.02 26.38
N LYS A 40 -6.77 13.59 27.55
CA LYS A 40 -7.57 14.60 28.25
C LYS A 40 -7.77 15.94 27.51
N ASN A 41 -7.40 16.07 26.24
CA ASN A 41 -7.54 17.30 25.48
C ASN A 41 -8.84 17.30 24.66
N PRO A 42 -9.91 18.00 25.09
CA PRO A 42 -11.21 17.98 24.42
C PRO A 42 -11.22 18.63 23.03
N SER A 43 -10.12 19.27 22.58
CA SER A 43 -10.01 19.87 21.25
C SER A 43 -9.37 18.96 20.21
N ILE A 44 -8.77 17.83 20.62
CA ILE A 44 -8.18 16.85 19.72
C ILE A 44 -8.91 15.54 19.93
N ASN A 45 -9.62 15.10 18.90
CA ASN A 45 -10.53 13.97 19.02
C ASN A 45 -10.13 12.80 18.15
N TRP A 46 -9.12 12.93 17.27
CA TRP A 46 -8.68 11.88 16.37
C TRP A 46 -7.16 11.74 16.34
N ILE A 47 -6.70 10.49 16.38
CA ILE A 47 -5.33 10.08 16.09
C ILE A 47 -5.34 9.33 14.77
N PHE A 48 -4.72 9.94 13.76
CA PHE A 48 -4.46 9.34 12.46
C PHE A 48 -3.02 8.81 12.45
N SER A 49 -2.85 7.50 12.30
CA SER A 49 -1.53 6.91 12.05
C SER A 49 -1.49 6.34 10.65
N ASN A 50 -0.41 6.67 9.94
CA ASN A 50 -0.22 6.24 8.58
C ASN A 50 1.14 5.59 8.40
N ARG A 51 1.19 4.70 7.42
CA ARG A 51 2.40 4.05 6.99
C ARG A 51 2.46 4.06 5.47
N GLY A 52 3.67 4.11 4.96
CA GLY A 52 3.94 3.99 3.54
C GLY A 52 5.34 3.48 3.32
N TRP A 53 5.71 3.38 2.05
CA TRP A 53 7.04 3.00 1.62
C TRP A 53 7.38 3.78 0.36
N TYR A 54 8.49 4.51 0.39
CA TYR A 54 9.07 5.13 -0.78
C TYR A 54 10.28 4.31 -1.19
N TYR A 55 10.24 3.80 -2.42
CA TYR A 55 11.17 2.80 -2.92
C TYR A 55 11.58 3.10 -4.36
N GLN A 56 12.59 2.39 -4.81
CA GLN A 56 13.02 2.32 -6.18
C GLN A 56 13.00 0.86 -6.62
N GLU A 57 12.35 0.57 -7.75
CA GLU A 57 12.37 -0.76 -8.33
C GLU A 57 13.77 -1.14 -8.81
N ASP A 58 14.15 -2.39 -8.53
CA ASP A 58 15.35 -3.03 -9.05
C ASP A 58 14.93 -4.13 -10.03
N ILE A 59 14.75 -3.72 -11.29
CA ILE A 59 14.26 -4.57 -12.37
C ILE A 59 15.21 -5.74 -12.62
N LEU A 60 16.53 -5.49 -12.59
CA LEU A 60 17.53 -6.53 -12.86
C LEU A 60 17.48 -7.63 -11.80
N LYS A 61 17.35 -7.24 -10.52
CA LYS A 61 17.21 -8.19 -9.42
C LYS A 61 15.88 -8.93 -9.47
N ALA A 62 14.80 -8.27 -9.90
CA ALA A 62 13.52 -8.93 -10.13
C ALA A 62 13.62 -10.02 -11.21
N GLU A 63 14.28 -9.73 -12.35
CA GLU A 63 14.54 -10.69 -13.43
C GLU A 63 15.45 -11.86 -12.99
N GLU A 64 16.47 -11.57 -12.18
CA GLU A 64 17.35 -12.60 -11.62
C GLU A 64 16.58 -13.54 -10.67
N MET A 65 15.72 -12.98 -9.82
CA MET A 65 14.84 -13.75 -8.94
C MET A 65 13.86 -14.60 -9.75
N GLU A 66 13.34 -14.08 -10.86
CA GLU A 66 12.45 -14.81 -11.77
C GLU A 66 13.12 -16.05 -12.35
N THR A 67 14.33 -15.87 -12.87
CA THR A 67 15.15 -16.94 -13.44
C THR A 67 15.47 -18.00 -12.39
N THR A 68 15.86 -17.56 -11.19
CA THR A 68 16.16 -18.45 -10.06
C THR A 68 14.93 -19.27 -9.66
N LEU A 69 13.76 -18.63 -9.61
CA LEU A 69 12.50 -19.30 -9.27
C LEU A 69 12.14 -20.40 -10.28
N GLN A 70 12.30 -20.12 -11.58
CA GLN A 70 12.09 -21.10 -12.65
C GLN A 70 13.02 -22.31 -12.52
N ILE A 71 14.28 -22.10 -12.13
CA ILE A 71 15.24 -23.19 -11.91
C ILE A 71 14.83 -24.04 -10.70
N VAL A 72 14.43 -23.42 -9.59
CA VAL A 72 14.11 -24.11 -8.32
C VAL A 72 12.81 -24.91 -8.41
N ILE A 73 11.77 -24.37 -9.05
CA ILE A 73 10.46 -25.02 -9.15
C ILE A 73 10.34 -25.91 -10.41
N GLY A 74 11.16 -25.65 -11.44
CA GLY A 74 11.14 -26.31 -12.74
C GLY A 74 10.26 -25.62 -13.78
N GLN A 75 10.22 -26.16 -15.00
CA GLN A 75 9.66 -25.51 -16.21
C GLN A 75 8.12 -25.32 -16.26
N ASN A 76 7.39 -25.50 -15.15
CA ASN A 76 5.91 -25.45 -15.12
C ASN A 76 5.35 -24.30 -14.27
N ILE A 77 6.09 -23.22 -14.09
CA ILE A 77 5.55 -22.02 -13.44
C ILE A 77 4.70 -21.26 -14.46
N ASN A 78 3.48 -20.89 -14.05
CA ASN A 78 2.68 -19.96 -14.84
C ASN A 78 3.16 -18.52 -14.55
N MET A 79 4.07 -18.01 -15.37
CA MET A 79 4.65 -16.67 -15.20
C MET A 79 3.61 -15.55 -15.26
N ASN A 80 2.45 -15.78 -15.89
CA ASN A 80 1.35 -14.80 -15.87
C ASN A 80 0.74 -14.62 -14.46
N ARG A 81 1.07 -15.51 -13.50
CA ARG A 81 0.63 -15.44 -12.10
C ARG A 81 1.69 -14.87 -11.17
N ILE A 82 2.86 -14.52 -11.70
CA ILE A 82 3.96 -13.98 -10.93
C ILE A 82 4.30 -12.61 -11.48
N LYS A 83 4.13 -11.58 -10.66
CA LYS A 83 4.73 -10.28 -10.90
C LYS A 83 5.75 -10.06 -9.79
N LEU A 84 7.01 -10.35 -10.07
CA LEU A 84 8.08 -10.12 -9.11
C LEU A 84 8.31 -8.62 -8.98
N LEU A 85 8.35 -8.17 -7.74
CA LEU A 85 8.79 -6.84 -7.37
C LEU A 85 10.05 -7.03 -6.54
N SER A 86 11.17 -6.56 -7.06
CA SER A 86 12.36 -6.28 -6.25
C SER A 86 12.49 -4.78 -6.17
N ALA A 87 12.70 -4.27 -4.96
CA ALA A 87 12.76 -2.85 -4.70
C ALA A 87 13.60 -2.56 -3.46
N GLU A 88 14.23 -1.39 -3.46
CA GLU A 88 15.02 -0.88 -2.33
C GLU A 88 14.39 0.42 -1.83
N GLY A 89 14.37 0.59 -0.51
CA GLY A 89 13.84 1.81 0.09
C GLY A 89 14.68 3.03 -0.25
N ARG A 90 14.03 4.16 -0.51
CA ARG A 90 14.73 5.45 -0.62
C ARG A 90 14.83 6.09 0.76
N GLU A 91 16.02 6.04 1.32
CA GLU A 91 16.31 6.48 2.69
C GLU A 91 16.36 8.00 2.82
N HIS A 92 15.95 8.52 3.98
CA HIS A 92 16.08 9.93 4.37
C HIS A 92 15.41 10.96 3.44
N GLU A 93 14.50 10.53 2.59
CA GLU A 93 13.74 11.38 1.67
C GLU A 93 12.60 12.07 2.41
N THR A 94 12.41 13.36 2.13
CA THR A 94 11.32 14.13 2.74
C THR A 94 10.02 13.88 2.00
N VAL A 95 9.02 13.44 2.75
CA VAL A 95 7.67 13.19 2.26
C VAL A 95 6.67 14.01 3.07
N CYS A 96 5.70 14.60 2.41
CA CYS A 96 4.77 15.57 2.99
C CYS A 96 3.33 15.19 2.71
N ILE A 97 2.46 15.36 3.70
CA ILE A 97 1.03 15.19 3.53
C ILE A 97 0.43 16.53 3.20
N ASP A 98 -0.33 16.53 2.11
CA ASP A 98 -1.05 17.67 1.57
C ASP A 98 -2.54 17.47 1.87
N ASN A 99 -2.93 17.58 3.14
CA ASN A 99 -4.34 17.71 3.53
C ASN A 99 -4.53 18.17 5.00
N PHE A 100 -5.76 18.56 5.38
CA PHE A 100 -6.17 18.98 6.73
C PHE A 100 -5.75 20.40 7.16
N ASP A 101 -5.68 21.35 6.22
CA ASP A 101 -5.13 22.71 6.45
C ASP A 101 -3.71 22.71 7.06
N LYS A 102 -3.04 21.57 6.99
CA LYS A 102 -1.71 21.33 7.56
C LYS A 102 -0.82 20.74 6.49
N TYR A 103 0.38 21.29 6.41
CA TYR A 103 1.46 20.71 5.63
C TYR A 103 2.41 20.03 6.61
N ILE A 104 2.40 18.70 6.64
CA ILE A 104 3.17 17.91 7.60
C ILE A 104 4.14 17.03 6.85
N CYS A 105 5.43 17.25 7.08
CA CYS A 105 6.48 16.46 6.48
C CYS A 105 7.16 15.54 7.49
N THR A 106 7.62 14.40 6.99
CA THR A 106 8.49 13.47 7.71
C THR A 106 9.57 12.98 6.75
N ASN A 107 10.56 12.28 7.26
CA ASN A 107 11.57 11.63 6.43
C ASN A 107 11.33 10.12 6.43
N THR A 108 11.68 9.47 5.33
CA THR A 108 11.76 8.02 5.30
C THR A 108 12.91 7.51 6.18
N ASP A 109 12.76 6.30 6.73
CA ASP A 109 13.82 5.63 7.50
C ASP A 109 14.88 4.99 6.60
N ASP A 110 15.84 4.28 7.20
CA ASP A 110 16.92 3.54 6.51
C ASP A 110 16.40 2.41 5.58
N GLU A 111 15.11 2.13 5.57
CA GLU A 111 14.48 1.16 4.68
C GLU A 111 13.44 1.83 3.76
N GLY A 112 13.44 3.16 3.66
CA GLY A 112 12.48 3.91 2.85
C GLY A 112 11.06 3.97 3.42
N ARG A 113 10.84 3.49 4.65
CA ARG A 113 9.50 3.43 5.25
C ARG A 113 9.08 4.79 5.74
N ILE A 114 7.80 5.06 5.55
CA ILE A 114 7.14 6.27 6.00
C ILE A 114 6.33 5.93 7.23
N LYS A 115 6.49 6.69 8.32
CA LYS A 115 5.66 6.58 9.51
C LYS A 115 5.35 7.96 10.06
N PHE A 116 4.08 8.27 10.17
CA PHE A 116 3.66 9.51 10.81
C PHE A 116 2.39 9.33 11.65
N THR A 117 2.17 10.28 12.54
CA THR A 117 0.97 10.33 13.37
C THR A 117 0.52 11.78 13.49
N ILE A 118 -0.72 12.04 13.10
CA ILE A 118 -1.34 13.37 13.15
C ILE A 118 -2.48 13.32 14.15
N ARG A 119 -2.61 14.41 14.90
CA ARG A 119 -3.75 14.69 15.76
C ARG A 119 -4.65 15.71 15.08
N ILE A 120 -5.92 15.34 14.91
CA ILE A 120 -6.92 16.10 14.16
C ILE A 120 -8.14 16.34 15.06
N SER A 121 -8.68 17.54 15.03
CA SER A 121 -9.91 17.91 15.73
C SER A 121 -11.16 17.46 14.95
N ASP A 122 -12.32 17.40 15.62
CA ASP A 122 -13.57 17.14 14.91
C ASP A 122 -13.90 18.20 13.86
N ASN A 123 -13.59 19.46 14.15
CA ASN A 123 -13.88 20.54 13.20
C ASN A 123 -13.07 20.39 11.91
N GLU A 124 -11.79 20.03 12.02
CA GLU A 124 -10.93 19.76 10.87
C GLU A 124 -11.42 18.52 10.12
N ILE A 125 -11.66 17.39 10.81
CA ILE A 125 -12.00 16.14 10.13
C ILE A 125 -13.34 16.21 9.38
N ASN A 126 -14.34 16.87 9.98
CA ASN A 126 -15.68 16.99 9.42
C ASN A 126 -15.73 17.72 8.06
N GLN A 127 -14.71 18.53 7.76
CA GLN A 127 -14.60 19.20 6.46
C GLN A 127 -14.20 18.25 5.32
N PHE A 128 -13.57 17.12 5.65
CA PHE A 128 -13.01 16.18 4.68
C PHE A 128 -13.73 14.83 4.64
N ILE A 129 -14.72 14.61 5.51
CA ILE A 129 -15.49 13.37 5.55
C ILE A 129 -16.23 13.15 4.23
N GLN A 130 -16.00 11.99 3.64
CA GLN A 130 -16.78 11.43 2.55
C GLN A 130 -17.61 10.28 3.11
N SER A 131 -18.92 10.32 2.86
CA SER A 131 -19.84 9.22 3.18
C SER A 131 -20.15 8.44 1.91
N ASP A 132 -19.71 7.19 1.83
CA ASP A 132 -19.91 6.32 0.65
C ASP A 132 -20.77 5.08 0.94
N GLY A 133 -21.43 5.04 2.11
CA GLY A 133 -22.25 3.92 2.55
C GLY A 133 -21.47 2.79 3.25
N ASN A 134 -20.14 2.80 3.20
CA ASN A 134 -19.27 1.82 3.85
C ASN A 134 -18.58 2.37 5.12
N GLY A 135 -19.11 3.48 5.66
CA GLY A 135 -18.54 4.18 6.81
C GLY A 135 -18.08 5.59 6.43
N ALA A 136 -17.55 6.31 7.42
CA ALA A 136 -16.93 7.62 7.17
C ALA A 136 -15.45 7.42 6.82
N LYS A 137 -15.02 8.02 5.72
CA LYS A 137 -13.61 8.04 5.31
C LYS A 137 -13.16 9.44 4.96
N ILE A 138 -11.86 9.65 4.99
CA ILE A 138 -11.19 10.85 4.50
C ILE A 138 -10.14 10.45 3.47
N VAL A 139 -9.97 11.26 2.45
CA VAL A 139 -8.93 11.09 1.44
C VAL A 139 -7.84 12.09 1.74
N TYR A 140 -6.57 11.69 1.70
CA TYR A 140 -5.42 12.59 1.85
C TYR A 140 -4.47 12.44 0.67
N GLN A 141 -3.59 13.42 0.45
CA GLN A 141 -2.54 13.33 -0.54
C GLN A 141 -1.18 13.35 0.15
N MET A 142 -0.22 12.67 -0.45
CA MET A 142 1.17 12.67 -0.01
C MET A 142 2.07 12.99 -1.21
N SER A 143 3.06 13.84 -1.00
CA SER A 143 4.05 14.23 -1.99
C SER A 143 5.47 13.93 -1.50
N VAL A 144 6.37 13.65 -2.43
CA VAL A 144 7.81 13.60 -2.14
C VAL A 144 8.40 14.97 -2.46
N LEU A 145 9.09 15.60 -1.50
CA LEU A 145 9.67 16.92 -1.71
C LEU A 145 10.70 16.87 -2.85
N ASN A 146 10.73 17.92 -3.67
CA ASN A 146 11.62 18.06 -4.84
C ASN A 146 11.43 16.99 -5.94
N ASN A 147 10.36 16.20 -5.86
CA ASN A 147 10.01 15.22 -6.88
C ASN A 147 8.55 15.41 -7.28
N ASP A 148 8.23 15.19 -8.56
CA ASP A 148 6.84 15.20 -9.03
C ASP A 148 6.17 13.85 -8.71
N ILE A 149 6.17 13.46 -7.43
CA ILE A 149 5.61 12.19 -6.96
C ILE A 149 4.51 12.50 -5.99
N HIS A 150 3.31 12.03 -6.33
CA HIS A 150 2.10 12.23 -5.55
C HIS A 150 1.35 10.91 -5.44
N ALA A 151 0.90 10.59 -4.24
CA ALA A 151 0.00 9.48 -3.98
C ALA A 151 -1.21 9.99 -3.22
N THR A 152 -2.38 9.45 -3.54
CA THR A 152 -3.58 9.65 -2.74
C THR A 152 -3.68 8.51 -1.74
N GLY A 153 -4.19 8.77 -0.55
CA GLY A 153 -4.39 7.79 0.51
C GLY A 153 -5.81 7.87 1.06
N GLU A 154 -6.32 6.77 1.61
CA GLU A 154 -7.60 6.74 2.33
C GLU A 154 -7.37 6.47 3.82
N VAL A 155 -8.16 7.13 4.67
CA VAL A 155 -8.22 6.85 6.10
C VAL A 155 -9.66 6.58 6.49
N TYR A 156 -9.89 5.42 7.07
CA TYR A 156 -11.19 5.04 7.62
C TYR A 156 -11.33 5.56 9.04
N LEU A 157 -12.47 6.17 9.35
CA LEU A 157 -12.74 6.73 10.67
C LEU A 157 -13.38 5.64 11.54
N CYS A 158 -12.64 5.19 12.55
CA CYS A 158 -13.12 4.26 13.56
C CYS A 158 -13.58 5.05 14.79
N ASP A 159 -14.89 5.34 14.85
CA ASP A 159 -15.49 5.97 16.02
C ASP A 159 -15.57 5.00 17.21
N ASP A 160 -15.93 5.49 18.39
CA ASP A 160 -16.08 4.69 19.62
C ASP A 160 -17.20 3.65 19.52
N ASN A 161 -18.09 3.78 18.53
CA ASN A 161 -19.19 2.88 18.28
C ASN A 161 -18.95 2.13 16.96
N GLY A 162 -18.92 0.80 17.03
CA GLY A 162 -18.74 -0.04 15.86
C GLY A 162 -18.12 -1.39 16.22
N ILE A 163 -18.09 -2.29 15.24
CA ILE A 163 -17.36 -3.57 15.34
C ILE A 163 -16.27 -3.53 14.28
N THR A 164 -15.01 -3.53 14.72
CA THR A 164 -13.87 -3.68 13.82
C THR A 164 -13.51 -5.15 13.73
N PHE A 165 -13.53 -5.71 12.52
CA PHE A 165 -13.00 -7.03 12.25
C PHE A 165 -11.56 -6.89 11.76
N LEU A 166 -10.62 -7.38 12.56
CA LEU A 166 -9.21 -7.48 12.17
C LEU A 166 -8.98 -8.89 11.63
N SER A 167 -8.82 -9.00 10.32
CA SER A 167 -8.35 -10.23 9.71
C SER A 167 -6.85 -10.13 9.52
N ASP A 168 -6.13 -11.13 9.98
CA ASP A 168 -4.78 -11.36 9.48
C ASP A 168 -4.89 -11.76 7.99
N ILE A 169 -4.04 -11.18 7.14
CA ILE A 169 -4.03 -11.48 5.71
C ILE A 169 -3.15 -12.71 5.47
N ASP A 170 -2.12 -12.95 6.29
CA ASP A 170 -1.04 -13.85 5.90
C ASP A 170 -1.32 -15.34 6.18
N ASP A 171 -2.24 -15.69 7.10
CA ASP A 171 -2.41 -17.10 7.52
C ASP A 171 -3.85 -17.63 7.60
N THR A 172 -4.85 -16.92 7.07
CA THR A 172 -6.23 -17.25 7.43
C THR A 172 -6.74 -18.59 6.87
N ILE A 173 -6.23 -19.15 5.75
CA ILE A 173 -6.47 -20.58 5.40
C ILE A 173 -5.34 -21.15 4.53
N LYS A 174 -4.38 -21.87 5.13
CA LYS A 174 -3.60 -22.89 4.42
C LYS A 174 -3.39 -24.13 5.31
N PHE A 175 -4.39 -25.01 5.35
CA PHE A 175 -4.14 -26.44 5.59
C PHE A 175 -3.41 -27.01 4.36
N THR A 176 -2.13 -26.68 4.19
CA THR A 176 -1.32 -27.37 3.20
C THR A 176 -0.77 -28.60 3.89
N GLY A 177 -1.29 -29.79 3.57
CA GLY A 177 -0.67 -31.07 3.94
C GLY A 177 0.69 -31.29 3.26
N VAL A 178 1.47 -30.23 3.13
CA VAL A 178 2.66 -30.07 2.30
C VAL A 178 3.82 -29.77 3.23
N SER A 179 4.80 -30.68 3.29
CA SER A 179 5.95 -30.60 4.20
C SER A 179 7.20 -29.99 3.56
N SER A 180 7.10 -29.50 2.31
CA SER A 180 8.21 -29.01 1.50
C SER A 180 7.93 -27.59 0.99
N SER A 181 8.91 -26.69 1.16
CA SER A 181 8.86 -25.32 0.64
C SER A 181 8.69 -25.30 -0.88
N THR A 182 9.36 -26.20 -1.60
CA THR A 182 9.23 -26.33 -3.06
C THR A 182 7.80 -26.73 -3.48
N GLU A 183 7.15 -27.59 -2.70
CA GLU A 183 5.78 -28.01 -2.99
C GLU A 183 4.75 -26.91 -2.65
N ILE A 184 4.99 -26.10 -1.61
CA ILE A 184 4.20 -24.89 -1.31
C ILE A 184 4.27 -23.91 -2.48
N LEU A 185 5.49 -23.64 -2.99
CA LEU A 185 5.70 -22.74 -4.12
C LEU A 185 5.03 -23.27 -5.39
N ARG A 186 5.19 -24.56 -5.71
CA ARG A 186 4.55 -25.18 -6.88
C ARG A 186 3.02 -25.15 -6.78
N ASN A 187 2.45 -25.42 -5.61
CA ASN A 187 1.00 -25.35 -5.42
C ASN A 187 0.47 -23.92 -5.53
N THR A 188 1.23 -22.94 -5.04
CA THR A 188 0.82 -21.53 -5.06
C THR A 188 0.89 -20.94 -6.47
N PHE A 189 1.95 -21.23 -7.23
CA PHE A 189 2.25 -20.55 -8.48
C PHE A 189 2.01 -21.37 -9.75
N SER A 190 1.87 -22.70 -9.66
CA SER A 190 1.67 -23.57 -10.84
C SER A 190 0.29 -24.23 -10.92
N ARG A 191 -0.53 -24.18 -9.87
CA ARG A 191 -1.83 -24.88 -9.82
C ARG A 191 -2.98 -23.93 -9.54
N ASP A 192 -4.13 -24.18 -10.16
CA ASP A 192 -5.35 -23.45 -9.86
C ASP A 192 -5.78 -23.66 -8.40
N PHE A 193 -6.35 -22.62 -7.80
CA PHE A 193 -6.90 -22.71 -6.44
C PHE A 193 -8.00 -23.76 -6.38
N LYS A 194 -7.96 -24.63 -5.38
CA LYS A 194 -9.02 -25.59 -5.08
C LYS A 194 -9.49 -25.40 -3.63
N PRO A 195 -10.76 -25.05 -3.40
CA PRO A 195 -11.29 -25.00 -2.03
C PRO A 195 -11.31 -26.41 -1.42
N ILE A 196 -11.11 -26.49 -0.11
CA ILE A 196 -11.25 -27.75 0.63
C ILE A 196 -12.74 -27.97 0.87
N SER A 197 -13.26 -29.13 0.44
CA SER A 197 -14.64 -29.57 0.62
C SER A 197 -14.77 -30.57 1.77
#